data_AF-A0A496YQA6-F1
#
_entry.id   AF-A0A496YQA6-F1
#
_cell.length_a   1.000
_cell.length_b   1.000
_cell.length_c   1.000
_cell.angle_alpha   90.00
_cell.angle_beta   90.00
_cell.angle_gamma   90.00
#
_symmetry.space_group_name_H-M   'P 1'
#
loop_
_entity.id
_entity.type
_entity.pdbx_description
1 polymer ?
#
loop_
_entity_poly.entity_id
_entity_poly.type
_entity_poly.pdbx_seq_one_letter_code
_entity_poly.pdbx_strand_id
1 'polypeptide(L)' 'MEFTITLLNFVYAIFGAILTIVFMVIGYAVFDKITPFDTSRQLAEKNTAVGIVVGSIFVGLGVAVGLVIGLGLN' A
#
# COMPACT_ATOMS: atom_id res chain seq x y z
N MET A 1 -30.07 -13.59 5.08
CA MET A 1 -28.95 -13.51 6.05
C MET A 1 -27.63 -13.73 5.35
N GLU A 2 -27.42 -14.86 4.67
CA GLU A 2 -26.19 -15.16 3.90
C GLU A 2 -25.77 -14.05 2.91
N PHE A 3 -26.68 -13.60 2.04
CA PHE A 3 -26.36 -12.59 1.02
C PHE A 3 -25.87 -11.25 1.60
N THR A 4 -26.47 -10.81 2.71
CA THR A 4 -26.09 -9.56 3.39
C THR A 4 -24.69 -9.63 3.96
N ILE A 5 -24.30 -10.78 4.52
CA ILE A 5 -22.96 -11.01 5.08
C ILE A 5 -21.92 -11.01 3.96
N THR A 6 -22.18 -11.72 2.86
CA THR A 6 -21.29 -11.71 1.69
C THR A 6 -21.10 -10.29 1.15
N LEU A 7 -22.19 -9.53 1.02
CA LEU A 7 -22.14 -8.14 0.56
C LEU A 7 -21.29 -7.26 1.49
N LEU A 8 -21.47 -7.39 2.81
CA LEU A 8 -20.68 -6.63 3.79
C LEU A 8 -19.18 -6.92 3.68
N ASN A 9 -18.81 -8.19 3.51
CA ASN A 9 -17.40 -8.60 3.36
C ASN A 9 -16.77 -8.01 2.10
N PHE A 10 -17.50 -7.97 0.99
CA PHE A 10 -17.03 -7.33 -0.25
C PHE A 10 -16.84 -5.82 -0.05
N VAL A 11 -17.77 -5.15 0.62
CA VAL A 11 -17.64 -3.72 0.95
C VAL A 11 -16.38 -3.49 1.80
N TYR A 12 -16.19 -4.29 2.85
CA TYR A 12 -15.00 -4.21 3.71
C TYR A 12 -13.70 -4.41 2.92
N ALA A 13 -13.64 -5.43 2.06
CA ALA A 13 -12.47 -5.72 1.23
C ALA A 13 -12.15 -4.56 0.26
N ILE A 14 -13.17 -4.00 -0.39
CA ILE A 14 -13.00 -2.86 -1.31
C ILE A 14 -12.49 -1.63 -0.56
N PHE A 15 -13.09 -1.29 0.59
CA PHE A 15 -12.63 -0.18 1.41
C PHE A 15 -11.19 -0.38 1.89
N GLY A 16 -10.86 -1.59 2.35
CA GLY A 16 -9.50 -1.96 2.74
C GLY A 16 -8.49 -1.81 1.60
N ALA A 17 -8.84 -2.24 0.39
CA ALA A 17 -7.99 -2.09 -0.79
C ALA A 17 -7.78 -0.62 -1.15
N ILE A 18 -8.84 0.20 -1.15
CA ILE A 18 -8.74 1.65 -1.41
C ILE A 18 -7.83 2.31 -0.37
N LEU A 19 -8.04 2.00 0.92
CA LEU A 19 -7.23 2.53 2.01
C LEU A 19 -5.75 2.14 1.87
N THR A 20 -5.48 0.89 1.47
CA THR A 20 -4.11 0.41 1.19
C THR A 20 -3.43 1.24 0.12
N ILE A 21 -4.11 1.49 -1.00
CA ILE A 21 -3.57 2.28 -2.12
C ILE A 21 -3.29 3.72 -1.66
N VAL A 22 -4.20 4.33 -0.89
CA VAL A 22 -4.00 5.67 -0.33
C VAL A 22 -2.73 5.72 0.53
N PHE A 23 -2.52 4.74 1.42
CA PHE A 23 -1.31 4.70 2.22
C PHE A 23 -0.05 4.42 1.41
N MET A 24 -0.11 3.64 0.33
CA MET A 24 1.02 3.45 -0.58
C MET A 24 1.44 4.77 -1.25
N VAL A 25 0.46 5.55 -1.73
CA VAL A 25 0.73 6.88 -2.32
C VAL A 25 1.35 7.81 -1.29
N ILE A 26 0.81 7.85 -0.07
CA ILE A 26 1.35 8.66 1.02
C ILE A 26 2.77 8.22 1.39
N GLY A 27 3.00 6.91 1.54
CA GLY A 27 4.31 6.36 1.88
C GLY A 27 5.38 6.72 0.85
N TYR A 28 5.04 6.62 -0.44
CA TYR A 28 5.92 7.04 -1.52
C TYR A 28 6.15 8.56 -1.51
N ALA A 29 5.11 9.37 -1.40
CA ALA A 29 5.22 10.83 -1.39
C ALA A 29 6.04 11.37 -0.21
N VAL A 30 5.89 10.77 0.97
CA VAL A 30 6.70 11.09 2.15
C VAL A 30 8.16 10.71 1.92
N PHE A 31 8.42 9.52 1.36
CA PHE A 31 9.77 9.07 1.06
C PHE A 31 10.48 9.98 0.04
N ASP A 32 9.78 10.35 -1.05
CA ASP A 32 10.31 11.25 -2.08
C ASP A 32 10.57 12.65 -1.53
N LYS A 33 9.72 13.14 -0.62
CA LYS A 33 9.92 14.45 0.03
C LYS A 33 11.09 14.48 1.01
N ILE A 34 11.38 13.37 1.68
CA ILE A 34 12.48 13.27 2.67
C ILE A 34 13.83 13.06 1.99
N THR A 35 13.84 12.38 0.84
CA THR A 35 15.08 12.09 0.12
C THR A 35 15.61 13.35 -0.58
N PRO A 36 16.94 13.56 -0.61
CA PRO A 36 17.53 14.76 -1.21
C PRO A 36 17.59 14.71 -2.75
N PHE A 37 16.92 13.73 -3.37
CA PHE A 37 16.95 13.49 -4.80
C PHE A 37 15.54 13.16 -5.29
N ASP A 38 15.29 13.38 -6.58
CA ASP A 38 14.06 12.98 -7.23
C ASP A 38 14.00 11.46 -7.39
N THR A 39 13.13 10.82 -6.60
CA THR A 39 12.98 9.36 -6.58
C THR A 39 12.42 8.85 -7.91
N SER A 40 11.49 9.60 -8.52
CA SER A 40 10.88 9.26 -9.81
C SER A 40 11.93 9.23 -10.92
N ARG A 41 12.83 10.22 -10.96
CA ARG A 41 13.94 10.25 -11.91
C ARG A 41 14.90 9.08 -11.70
N GLN A 42 15.26 8.77 -10.46
CA GLN A 42 16.14 7.64 -10.14
C GLN A 42 15.53 6.29 -10.58
N LEU A 43 14.22 6.11 -10.38
CA LEU A 43 13.48 4.95 -10.90
C LEU A 43 13.54 4.87 -12.43
N ALA A 44 13.33 5.99 -13.13
CA ALA A 44 13.40 6.05 -14.58
C ALA A 44 14.81 5.76 -15.14
N GLU A 45 15.85 6.18 -14.42
CA GLU A 45 17.26 5.91 -14.72
C GLU A 45 17.69 4.46 -14.38
N LYS A 46 16.74 3.59 -14.01
CA LYS A 46 16.99 2.19 -13.61
C LYS A 46 17.91 2.07 -12.40
N ASN A 47 17.83 3.02 -11.46
CA ASN A 47 18.51 2.88 -10.18
C ASN A 47 17.87 1.76 -9.35
N THR A 48 18.50 0.59 -9.39
CA THR A 48 18.04 -0.61 -8.68
C THR A 48 17.92 -0.40 -7.18
N ALA A 49 18.79 0.41 -6.56
CA ALA A 49 18.73 0.65 -5.13
C ALA A 49 17.44 1.37 -4.74
N VAL A 50 17.08 2.43 -5.46
CA VAL A 50 15.81 3.15 -5.25
C VAL A 50 14.61 2.25 -5.55
N GLY A 51 14.69 1.45 -6.62
CA GLY A 51 13.65 0.46 -6.95
C GLY A 51 13.40 -0.56 -5.83
N ILE A 52 14.46 -1.11 -5.23
CA ILE A 52 14.35 -2.03 -4.10
C ILE A 52 13.69 -1.35 -2.89
N VAL A 53 14.07 -0.10 -2.59
CA VAL A 53 13.51 0.63 -1.45
C VAL A 53 12.01 0.89 -1.64
N VAL A 54 11.61 1.43 -2.80
CA VAL A 54 10.20 1.71 -3.10
C VAL A 54 9.38 0.42 -3.15
N GLY A 55 9.92 -0.65 -3.74
CA GLY A 55 9.29 -1.97 -3.71
C GLY A 55 9.10 -2.50 -2.29
N SER A 56 10.10 -2.32 -1.42
CA SER A 56 10.02 -2.75 -0.01
C SER A 56 8.99 -1.95 0.78
N ILE A 57 8.82 -0.65 0.50
CA ILE A 57 7.76 0.19 1.07
C ILE A 57 6.39 -0.42 0.74
N PHE A 58 6.14 -0.76 -0.52
CA PHE A 58 4.85 -1.31 -0.95
C PHE A 58 4.59 -2.72 -0.42
N VAL A 59 5.61 -3.59 -0.38
CA VAL A 59 5.48 -4.92 0.23
C VAL A 59 5.17 -4.80 1.72
N GLY A 60 5.90 -3.95 2.45
CA GLY A 60 5.68 -3.73 3.88
C GLY A 60 4.28 -3.18 4.18
N LEU A 61 3.82 -2.20 3.39
CA LEU A 61 2.47 -1.66 3.49
C LEU A 61 1.39 -2.69 3.18
N GLY A 62 1.57 -3.49 2.12
CA GLY A 62 0.64 -4.55 1.77
C GLY A 62 0.49 -5.58 2.89
N VAL A 63 1.61 -6.00 3.49
CA VAL A 63 1.59 -6.93 4.63
C VAL A 63 0.94 -6.30 5.86
N ALA A 64 1.31 -5.07 6.22
CA ALA A 64 0.76 -4.39 7.40
C ALA A 64 -0.75 -4.19 7.29
N VAL A 65 -1.24 -3.68 6.16
CA VAL A 65 -2.67 -3.43 5.97
C VAL A 65 -3.43 -4.75 5.79
N GLY A 66 -2.86 -5.72 5.09
CA GLY A 66 -3.43 -7.06 4.97
C GLY A 66 -3.63 -7.74 6.33
N LEU A 67 -2.67 -7.59 7.25
CA LEU A 67 -2.79 -8.07 8.62
C LEU A 67 -3.89 -7.34 9.40
N VAL A 68 -3.96 -6.01 9.30
CA VAL A 68 -4.99 -5.23 9.99
C VAL A 68 -6.39 -5.61 9.51
N ILE A 69 -6.59 -5.77 8.21
CA ILE A 69 -7.87 -6.20 7.65
C ILE A 69 -8.18 -7.64 8.06
N GLY A 70 -7.21 -8.56 7.93
CA GLY A 70 -7.39 -9.97 8.26
C GLY A 70 -7.70 -10.22 9.74
N LEU A 71 -7.08 -9.47 10.64
CA LEU A 71 -7.34 -9.54 12.08
C LEU A 71 -8.62 -8.80 12.49
N GLY A 72 -9.01 -7.76 11.75
CA GLY A 72 -10.24 -6.99 12.03
C GLY A 72 -11.54 -7.70 11.64
N LEU A 73 -11.46 -8.83 10.94
CA LEU A 73 -12.61 -9.63 10.49
C LEU A 73 -12.83 -10.91 11.34
N ASN A 74 -12.04 -11.09 12.41
CA ASN A 74 -12.11 -12.23 13.35
C ASN A 74 -12.86 -11.81 14.63
#